data_AF-A0A7W0MSI1-F1
#
_entry.id   AF-A0A7W0MSI1-F1
#
_cell.length_a   1.000
_cell.length_b   1.000
_cell.length_c   1.000
_cell.angle_alpha   90.00
_cell.angle_beta   90.00
_cell.angle_gamma   90.00
#
_symmetry.space_group_name_H-M   'P 1'
#
loop_
_entity.id
_entity.type
_entity.pdbx_description
1 polymer ?
#
loop_
_entity_poly.entity_id
_entity_poly.type
_entity_poly.pdbx_seq_one_letter_code
_entity_poly.pdbx_strand_id
1 'polypeptide(L)'
;AMAIEGEQIAIDADGVAAALDDADSVIIVPGYGMAVAQAQGSVSELTRRLRAAGKTVRFAIHPVAGRLPGHMNVLLAEAKVPYDIVLEMDEINEDFPRTDVAIVIGSNDIVNPAAQDDPNSPIAGMPVIEVWKAKQVFISKRGQGTGYSGIENPLFFKENSRMFYGDAKASLDALLQRMS
;
A
#
# COMPACT_ATOMS: atom_id res chain seq x y z
N ALA A 1 -5.17 -24.88 0.64
CA ALA A 1 -5.46 -23.46 0.42
C ALA A 1 -6.74 -23.14 1.14
N MET A 2 -6.72 -22.19 2.08
CA MET A 2 -7.95 -21.63 2.63
C MET A 2 -8.84 -21.09 1.50
N ALA A 3 -10.15 -21.30 1.61
CA ALA A 3 -11.09 -20.68 0.68
C ALA A 3 -11.09 -19.17 0.90
N ILE A 4 -10.96 -18.40 -0.18
CA ILE A 4 -11.09 -16.96 -0.13
C ILE A 4 -12.59 -16.65 -0.21
N GLU A 5 -13.11 -16.04 0.85
CA GLU A 5 -14.50 -15.60 0.93
C GLU A 5 -14.57 -14.08 0.67
N GLY A 6 -15.65 -13.64 0.01
CA GLY A 6 -15.88 -12.23 -0.32
C GLY A 6 -15.65 -11.89 -1.79
N GLU A 7 -15.78 -10.61 -2.12
CA GLU A 7 -15.60 -10.07 -3.47
C GLU A 7 -14.56 -8.93 -3.45
N GLN A 8 -13.85 -8.77 -4.56
CA GLN A 8 -12.98 -7.60 -4.74
C GLN A 8 -13.85 -6.38 -5.05
N ILE A 9 -13.91 -5.43 -4.11
CA ILE A 9 -14.71 -4.22 -4.26
C ILE A 9 -13.83 -3.11 -4.83
N ALA A 10 -14.15 -2.63 -6.04
CA ALA A 10 -13.45 -1.52 -6.68
C ALA A 10 -13.78 -0.17 -6.03
N ILE A 11 -12.84 0.78 -6.11
CA ILE A 11 -13.05 2.19 -5.76
C ILE A 11 -12.38 3.09 -6.81
N ASP A 12 -12.96 4.26 -7.06
CA ASP A 12 -12.42 5.26 -7.96
C ASP A 12 -11.57 6.32 -7.21
N ALA A 13 -11.00 7.25 -7.97
CA ALA A 13 -10.13 8.29 -7.43
C ALA A 13 -10.88 9.25 -6.48
N ASP A 14 -12.17 9.51 -6.73
CA ASP A 14 -12.99 10.39 -5.89
C ASP A 14 -13.24 9.73 -4.52
N GLY A 15 -13.55 8.44 -4.49
CA GLY A 15 -13.71 7.69 -3.23
C GLY A 15 -12.41 7.61 -2.42
N VAL A 16 -11.26 7.40 -3.07
CA VAL A 16 -9.96 7.41 -2.39
C VAL A 16 -9.61 8.81 -1.87
N ALA A 17 -9.88 9.85 -2.65
CA ALA A 17 -9.67 11.24 -2.23
C ALA A 17 -10.49 11.58 -0.98
N ALA A 18 -11.78 11.27 -0.99
CA ALA A 18 -12.66 11.52 0.16
C ALA A 18 -12.15 10.82 1.44
N ALA A 19 -11.73 9.55 1.33
CA ALA A 19 -11.18 8.82 2.47
C ALA A 19 -9.87 9.42 3.00
N LEU A 20 -9.00 9.90 2.10
CA LEU A 20 -7.75 10.56 2.48
C LEU A 20 -7.98 11.95 3.07
N ASP A 21 -8.96 12.70 2.57
CA ASP A 21 -9.37 14.00 3.09
C ASP A 21 -9.98 13.89 4.50
N ASP A 22 -10.67 12.79 4.80
CA ASP A 22 -11.23 12.50 6.13
C ASP A 22 -10.21 11.89 7.12
N ALA A 23 -9.11 11.29 6.63
CA ALA A 23 -8.13 10.59 7.47
C ALA A 23 -7.19 11.54 8.23
N ASP A 24 -6.89 11.24 9.50
CA ASP A 24 -5.85 11.93 10.26
C ASP A 24 -4.48 11.22 10.13
N SER A 25 -4.50 9.91 9.91
CA SER A 25 -3.31 9.06 9.85
C SER A 25 -3.30 8.17 8.60
N VAL A 26 -2.21 8.28 7.83
CA VAL A 26 -2.03 7.57 6.56
C VAL A 26 -0.69 6.83 6.54
N ILE A 27 -0.72 5.54 6.21
CA ILE A 27 0.49 4.74 5.94
C ILE A 27 0.53 4.34 4.47
N ILE A 28 1.63 4.65 3.81
CA ILE A 28 1.89 4.30 2.41
C ILE A 28 2.81 3.08 2.35
N VAL A 29 2.41 2.04 1.61
CA VAL A 29 3.19 0.81 1.43
C VAL A 29 3.61 0.67 -0.03
N PRO A 30 4.80 1.17 -0.42
CA PRO A 30 5.27 1.12 -1.78
C PRO A 30 5.78 -0.28 -2.17
N GLY A 31 5.68 -0.60 -3.46
CA GLY A 31 6.09 -1.89 -4.01
C GLY A 31 6.67 -1.81 -5.40
N TYR A 32 6.92 -2.99 -5.98
CA TYR A 32 7.49 -3.10 -7.31
C TYR A 32 6.65 -2.41 -8.39
N GLY A 33 5.31 -2.44 -8.29
CA GLY A 33 4.45 -1.75 -9.24
C GLY A 33 4.62 -0.23 -9.24
N MET A 34 4.99 0.38 -8.11
CA MET A 34 5.35 1.80 -8.05
C MET A 34 6.60 2.09 -8.89
N ALA A 35 7.61 1.22 -8.77
CA ALA A 35 8.86 1.34 -9.53
C ALA A 35 8.64 1.15 -11.04
N VAL A 36 7.84 0.15 -11.43
CA VAL A 36 7.50 -0.11 -12.85
C VAL A 36 6.79 1.10 -13.47
N ALA A 37 5.88 1.73 -12.73
CA ALA A 37 5.14 2.90 -13.21
C ALA A 37 5.91 4.23 -13.07
N GLN A 38 7.08 4.23 -12.44
CA GLN A 38 7.83 5.45 -12.09
C GLN A 38 6.98 6.45 -11.29
N ALA A 39 6.20 5.95 -10.34
CA ALA A 39 5.20 6.71 -9.61
C ALA A 39 5.72 7.43 -8.36
N GLN A 40 7.02 7.30 -8.02
CA GLN A 40 7.63 7.87 -6.81
C GLN A 40 7.45 9.40 -6.71
N GLY A 41 7.44 10.12 -7.84
CA GLY A 41 7.16 11.56 -7.86
C GLY A 41 5.72 11.88 -7.43
N SER A 42 4.74 11.12 -7.92
CA SER A 42 3.32 11.27 -7.56
C SER A 42 3.08 10.90 -6.10
N VAL A 43 3.78 9.89 -5.58
CA VAL A 43 3.76 9.51 -4.16
C VAL A 43 4.34 10.61 -3.27
N SER A 44 5.44 11.24 -3.68
CA SER A 44 6.05 12.37 -2.97
C SER A 44 5.11 13.58 -2.94
N GLU A 45 4.45 13.89 -4.07
CA GLU A 45 3.43 14.93 -4.16
C GLU A 45 2.24 14.66 -3.21
N LEU A 46 1.71 13.43 -3.21
CA LEU A 46 0.63 12.99 -2.33
C LEU A 46 1.01 13.20 -0.86
N THR A 47 2.19 12.72 -0.49
CA THR A 47 2.75 12.87 0.86
C THR A 47 2.83 14.34 1.26
N ARG A 48 3.32 15.22 0.37
CA ARG A 48 3.43 16.65 0.65
C ARG A 48 2.07 17.29 0.90
N ARG A 49 1.06 17.00 0.08
CA ARG A 49 -0.29 17.57 0.23
C ARG A 49 -0.98 17.12 1.51
N LEU A 50 -0.95 15.82 1.80
CA LEU A 50 -1.51 15.27 3.04
C LEU A 50 -0.84 15.89 4.28
N ARG A 51 0.49 16.00 4.30
CA ARG A 51 1.21 16.64 5.40
C ARG A 51 0.93 18.14 5.51
N ALA A 52 0.78 18.85 4.38
CA ALA A 52 0.39 20.26 4.37
C ALA A 52 -1.02 20.48 4.94
N ALA A 53 -1.90 19.48 4.80
CA ALA A 53 -3.22 19.44 5.44
C ALA A 53 -3.17 19.00 6.92
N GLY A 54 -1.98 18.86 7.52
CA GLY A 54 -1.82 18.52 8.94
C GLY A 54 -1.92 17.02 9.27
N LYS A 55 -2.01 16.15 8.25
CA LYS A 55 -2.16 14.71 8.43
C LYS A 55 -0.84 14.05 8.78
N THR A 56 -0.89 12.98 9.56
CA THR A 56 0.28 12.14 9.86
C THR A 56 0.49 11.15 8.73
N VAL A 57 1.56 11.32 7.95
CA VAL A 57 1.89 10.43 6.82
C VAL A 57 3.21 9.73 7.08
N ARG A 58 3.21 8.40 6.94
CA ARG A 58 4.39 7.54 7.11
C ARG A 58 4.47 6.49 6.02
N PHE A 59 5.65 5.93 5.81
CA PHE A 59 5.90 4.83 4.88
C PHE A 59 6.28 3.57 5.64
N ALA A 60 5.70 2.44 5.24
CA ALA A 60 6.12 1.12 5.70
C ALA A 60 6.95 0.44 4.61
N ILE A 61 8.23 0.19 4.89
CA ILE A 61 9.14 -0.46 3.96
C ILE A 61 9.33 -1.92 4.35
N HIS A 62 9.05 -2.81 3.40
CA HIS A 62 9.36 -4.22 3.55
C HIS A 62 10.79 -4.47 3.06
N PRO A 63 11.61 -5.29 3.77
CA PRO A 63 13.02 -5.49 3.42
C PRO A 63 13.25 -6.05 2.01
N VAL A 64 12.27 -6.79 1.47
CA VAL A 64 12.29 -7.32 0.08
C VAL A 64 11.33 -6.63 -0.89
N ALA A 65 10.83 -5.42 -0.55
CA ALA A 65 9.99 -4.66 -1.48
C ALA A 65 10.77 -4.32 -2.77
N GLY A 66 10.22 -4.71 -3.93
CA GLY A 66 10.82 -4.43 -5.23
C GLY A 66 11.57 -5.63 -5.83
N ARG A 67 12.79 -5.36 -6.33
CA ARG A 67 13.66 -6.33 -7.05
C ARG A 67 15.15 -6.17 -6.71
N LEU A 68 15.48 -5.19 -5.87
CA LEU A 68 16.84 -4.87 -5.41
C LEU A 68 16.77 -4.61 -3.90
N PRO A 69 17.81 -4.93 -3.11
CA PRO A 69 17.87 -4.52 -1.71
C PRO A 69 17.71 -3.00 -1.57
N GLY A 70 16.83 -2.54 -0.69
CA GLY A 70 16.56 -1.11 -0.48
C GLY A 70 15.92 -0.38 -1.66
N HIS A 71 15.30 -1.10 -2.61
CA HIS A 71 14.76 -0.50 -3.85
C HIS A 71 13.78 0.65 -3.56
N MET A 72 12.88 0.48 -2.59
CA MET A 72 11.91 1.53 -2.25
C MET A 72 12.59 2.73 -1.58
N ASN A 73 13.57 2.50 -0.69
CA ASN A 73 14.31 3.58 -0.02
C ASN A 73 15.03 4.47 -1.06
N VAL A 74 15.66 3.88 -2.08
CA VAL A 74 16.33 4.63 -3.16
C VAL A 74 15.33 5.50 -3.93
N LEU A 75 14.20 4.93 -4.37
CA LEU A 75 13.20 5.69 -5.14
C LEU A 75 12.55 6.81 -4.33
N LEU A 76 12.28 6.57 -3.04
CA LEU A 76 11.73 7.58 -2.14
C LEU A 76 12.74 8.70 -1.87
N ALA A 77 14.03 8.37 -1.71
CA ALA A 77 15.11 9.33 -1.58
C ALA A 77 15.26 10.19 -2.85
N GLU A 78 15.24 9.58 -4.04
CA GLU A 78 15.24 10.29 -5.33
C GLU A 78 14.05 11.25 -5.46
N ALA A 79 12.86 10.82 -4.98
CA ALA A 79 11.66 11.63 -4.94
C ALA A 79 11.62 12.64 -3.79
N LYS A 80 12.70 12.75 -3.00
CA LYS A 80 12.87 13.69 -1.87
C LYS A 80 11.84 13.51 -0.76
N VAL A 81 11.40 12.27 -0.52
CA VAL A 81 10.60 11.94 0.66
C VAL A 81 11.48 12.05 1.91
N PRO A 82 11.06 12.76 2.97
CA PRO A 82 11.83 12.89 4.19
C PRO A 82 12.09 11.53 4.86
N TYR A 83 13.33 11.26 5.26
CA TYR A 83 13.72 9.97 5.84
C TYR A 83 13.07 9.68 7.20
N ASP A 84 12.70 10.71 7.96
CA ASP A 84 12.08 10.60 9.29
C ASP A 84 10.67 9.97 9.25
N ILE A 85 10.04 9.94 8.09
CA ILE A 85 8.72 9.32 7.89
C ILE A 85 8.80 8.00 7.13
N VAL A 86 10.00 7.47 6.88
CA VAL A 86 10.24 6.19 6.21
C VAL A 86 10.70 5.19 7.25
N LEU A 87 9.82 4.24 7.59
CA LEU A 87 10.05 3.26 8.65
C LEU A 87 10.18 1.86 8.08
N GLU A 88 11.02 1.05 8.71
CA GLU A 88 11.10 -0.37 8.40
C GLU A 88 9.86 -1.10 8.97
N MET A 89 9.49 -2.20 8.35
CA MET A 89 8.28 -2.97 8.68
C MET A 89 8.14 -3.29 10.18
N ASP A 90 9.24 -3.69 10.83
CA ASP A 90 9.22 -4.06 12.26
C ASP A 90 8.95 -2.85 13.18
N GLU A 91 9.24 -1.63 12.73
CA GLU A 91 9.03 -0.40 13.48
C GLU A 91 7.60 0.12 13.37
N ILE A 92 6.90 -0.19 12.28
CA ILE A 92 5.60 0.44 11.94
C ILE A 92 4.42 -0.52 12.02
N ASN A 93 4.63 -1.84 12.05
CA ASN A 93 3.52 -2.81 12.06
C ASN A 93 2.56 -2.63 13.24
N GLU A 94 3.07 -2.24 14.42
CA GLU A 94 2.26 -2.01 15.63
C GLU A 94 1.34 -0.77 15.52
N ASP A 95 1.53 0.08 14.52
CA ASP A 95 0.75 1.30 14.34
C ASP A 95 -0.46 1.15 13.42
N PHE A 96 -0.54 0.08 12.63
CA PHE A 96 -1.70 -0.15 11.75
C PHE A 96 -3.05 -0.17 12.48
N PRO A 97 -3.20 -0.77 13.68
CA PRO A 97 -4.47 -0.74 14.43
C PRO A 97 -5.00 0.67 14.75
N ARG A 98 -4.14 1.70 14.71
CA ARG A 98 -4.48 3.10 14.96
C ARG A 98 -4.40 3.96 13.70
N THR A 99 -4.27 3.34 12.53
CA THR A 99 -4.12 4.03 11.25
C THR A 99 -5.46 4.07 10.51
N ASP A 100 -5.87 5.26 10.07
CA ASP A 100 -7.14 5.44 9.36
C ASP A 100 -7.10 4.85 7.96
N VAL A 101 -6.03 5.13 7.22
CA VAL A 101 -5.88 4.68 5.84
C VAL A 101 -4.49 4.07 5.61
N ALA A 102 -4.47 2.83 5.10
CA ALA A 102 -3.30 2.25 4.48
C ALA A 102 -3.45 2.23 2.96
N ILE A 103 -2.51 2.80 2.22
CA ILE A 103 -2.49 2.75 0.75
C ILE A 103 -1.31 1.91 0.26
N VAL A 104 -1.63 0.78 -0.36
CA VAL A 104 -0.69 -0.18 -0.92
C VAL A 104 -0.47 0.14 -2.39
N ILE A 105 0.76 0.52 -2.76
CA ILE A 105 1.08 1.01 -4.11
C ILE A 105 1.96 0.01 -4.83
N GLY A 106 1.35 -0.85 -5.65
CA GLY A 106 2.10 -1.80 -6.46
C GLY A 106 2.78 -2.92 -5.66
N SER A 107 2.27 -3.22 -4.46
CA SER A 107 2.68 -4.35 -3.62
C SER A 107 1.63 -5.46 -3.65
N ASN A 108 2.07 -6.70 -3.43
CA ASN A 108 1.17 -7.85 -3.31
C ASN A 108 1.65 -8.82 -2.23
N ASP A 109 2.72 -9.57 -2.48
CA ASP A 109 3.17 -10.65 -1.58
C ASP A 109 3.54 -10.14 -0.17
N ILE A 110 4.17 -8.97 -0.10
CA ILE A 110 4.63 -8.36 1.17
C ILE A 110 3.50 -7.84 2.08
N VAL A 111 2.25 -7.86 1.59
CA VAL A 111 1.04 -7.48 2.35
C VAL A 111 0.03 -8.64 2.37
N ASN A 112 0.47 -9.87 2.08
CA ASN A 112 -0.41 -11.01 1.94
C ASN A 112 -0.61 -11.74 3.29
N PRO A 113 -1.83 -11.74 3.88
CA PRO A 113 -2.11 -12.41 5.16
C PRO A 113 -1.86 -13.91 5.14
N ALA A 114 -1.88 -14.55 3.95
CA ALA A 114 -1.62 -15.98 3.81
C ALA A 114 -0.23 -16.39 4.30
N ALA A 115 0.71 -15.45 4.44
CA ALA A 115 2.01 -15.71 5.08
C ALA A 115 1.89 -16.09 6.56
N GLN A 116 0.85 -15.61 7.25
CA GLN A 116 0.58 -15.89 8.66
C GLN A 116 -0.54 -16.92 8.83
N ASP A 117 -1.58 -16.83 8.01
CA ASP A 117 -2.84 -17.56 8.23
C ASP A 117 -2.86 -18.97 7.59
N ASP A 118 -2.13 -19.20 6.49
CA ASP A 118 -2.12 -20.50 5.78
C ASP A 118 -0.74 -21.17 5.87
N PRO A 119 -0.54 -22.19 6.73
CA PRO A 119 0.74 -22.88 6.86
C PRO A 119 1.14 -23.66 5.60
N ASN A 120 0.23 -23.84 4.63
CA ASN A 120 0.53 -24.49 3.34
C ASN A 120 0.84 -23.47 2.23
N SER A 121 0.79 -22.17 2.55
CA SER A 121 1.11 -21.11 1.59
C SER A 121 2.61 -21.17 1.21
N PRO A 122 2.97 -20.94 -0.07
CA PRO A 122 4.37 -20.80 -0.49
C PRO A 122 5.13 -19.67 0.21
N ILE A 123 4.40 -18.73 0.84
CA ILE A 123 4.96 -17.61 1.61
C ILE A 123 4.74 -17.76 3.12
N ALA A 124 4.37 -18.95 3.61
CA ALA A 124 4.16 -19.20 5.03
C ALA A 124 5.43 -18.87 5.84
N GLY A 125 5.27 -18.09 6.91
CA GLY A 125 6.36 -17.63 7.77
C GLY A 125 7.17 -16.44 7.22
N MET A 126 6.87 -15.96 6.00
CA MET A 126 7.44 -14.70 5.52
C MET A 126 6.87 -13.56 6.37
N PRO A 127 7.71 -12.68 6.95
CA PRO A 127 7.19 -11.51 7.64
C PRO A 127 6.51 -10.62 6.59
N VAL A 128 5.46 -9.91 6.98
CA VAL A 128 4.62 -9.10 6.09
C VAL A 128 4.19 -7.82 6.78
N ILE A 129 3.85 -6.81 5.98
CA ILE A 129 3.26 -5.56 6.47
C ILE A 129 1.75 -5.79 6.66
N GLU A 130 1.30 -5.65 7.90
CA GLU A 130 -0.03 -6.07 8.36
C GLU A 130 -1.11 -5.01 8.08
N VAL A 131 -1.16 -4.51 6.84
CA VAL A 131 -2.03 -3.41 6.41
C VAL A 131 -3.50 -3.65 6.70
N TRP A 132 -3.94 -4.91 6.77
CA TRP A 132 -5.33 -5.27 7.09
C TRP A 132 -5.76 -4.85 8.50
N LYS A 133 -4.83 -4.48 9.39
CA LYS A 133 -5.13 -3.94 10.71
C LYS A 133 -5.52 -2.45 10.67
N ALA A 134 -5.32 -1.74 9.56
CA ALA A 134 -5.81 -0.38 9.37
C ALA A 134 -7.34 -0.33 9.25
N LYS A 135 -7.92 0.84 9.53
CA LYS A 135 -9.37 1.05 9.40
C LYS A 135 -9.85 0.90 7.96
N GLN A 136 -9.09 1.42 6.98
CA GLN A 136 -9.34 1.24 5.55
C GLN A 136 -8.05 0.91 4.80
N VAL A 137 -8.13 0.04 3.79
CA VAL A 137 -6.99 -0.34 2.94
C VAL A 137 -7.33 -0.10 1.48
N PHE A 138 -6.49 0.68 0.79
CA PHE A 138 -6.59 0.90 -0.66
C PHE A 138 -5.46 0.15 -1.37
N ILE A 139 -5.81 -0.71 -2.31
CA ILE A 139 -4.84 -1.50 -3.08
C ILE A 139 -4.75 -0.92 -4.49
N SER A 140 -3.68 -0.18 -4.77
CA SER A 140 -3.38 0.37 -6.09
C SER A 140 -2.63 -0.63 -6.97
N LYS A 141 -3.32 -1.16 -7.99
CA LYS A 141 -2.74 -2.12 -8.96
C LYS A 141 -3.53 -2.15 -10.28
N ARG A 142 -2.89 -2.63 -11.36
CA ARG A 142 -3.46 -2.60 -12.73
C ARG A 142 -4.68 -3.50 -12.98
N GLY A 143 -4.87 -4.54 -12.17
CA GLY A 143 -5.93 -5.54 -12.39
C GLY A 143 -5.91 -6.62 -11.31
N GLN A 144 -6.45 -7.81 -11.57
CA GLN A 144 -6.61 -8.87 -10.56
C GLN A 144 -5.44 -9.86 -10.46
N GLY A 145 -4.39 -9.69 -11.27
CA GLY A 145 -3.24 -10.61 -11.31
C GLY A 145 -2.48 -10.79 -9.98
N THR A 146 -1.78 -11.91 -9.87
CA THR A 146 -1.00 -12.34 -8.69
C THR A 146 0.34 -11.60 -8.56
N GLY A 147 0.99 -11.79 -7.41
CA GLY A 147 2.34 -11.29 -7.14
C GLY A 147 3.43 -12.17 -7.76
N TYR A 148 4.65 -12.04 -7.26
CA TYR A 148 5.77 -12.88 -7.68
C TYR A 148 5.57 -14.34 -7.26
N SER A 149 4.99 -14.55 -6.07
CA SER A 149 4.65 -15.86 -5.52
C SER A 149 3.65 -16.67 -6.37
N GLY A 150 2.90 -16.01 -7.26
CA GLY A 150 1.86 -16.65 -8.06
C GLY A 150 0.60 -17.03 -7.28
N ILE A 151 0.47 -16.62 -6.01
CA ILE A 151 -0.73 -16.90 -5.21
C ILE A 151 -1.67 -15.70 -5.15
N GLU A 152 -2.94 -16.01 -4.89
CA GLU A 152 -3.95 -15.00 -4.60
C GLU A 152 -3.73 -14.39 -3.21
N ASN A 153 -4.22 -13.17 -3.02
CA ASN A 153 -4.03 -12.42 -1.78
C ASN A 153 -5.39 -12.21 -1.09
N PRO A 154 -5.65 -12.88 0.06
CA PRO A 154 -6.88 -12.72 0.82
C PRO A 154 -7.15 -11.28 1.27
N LEU A 155 -6.12 -10.41 1.34
CA LEU A 155 -6.29 -8.98 1.63
C LEU A 155 -7.31 -8.33 0.70
N PHE A 156 -7.35 -8.71 -0.58
CA PHE A 156 -8.17 -8.05 -1.59
C PHE A 156 -9.68 -8.27 -1.40
N PHE A 157 -10.06 -9.19 -0.52
CA PHE A 157 -11.44 -9.60 -0.27
C PHE A 157 -11.92 -9.22 1.13
N LYS A 158 -11.04 -8.63 1.96
CA LYS A 158 -11.42 -8.17 3.31
C LYS A 158 -12.40 -6.99 3.23
N GLU A 159 -13.30 -6.91 4.19
CA GLU A 159 -14.37 -5.90 4.24
C GLU A 159 -13.85 -4.45 4.22
N ASN A 160 -12.68 -4.20 4.84
CA ASN A 160 -12.02 -2.90 4.89
C ASN A 160 -11.11 -2.60 3.69
N SER A 161 -11.02 -3.51 2.71
CA SER A 161 -10.18 -3.36 1.52
C SER A 161 -10.97 -2.84 0.32
N ARG A 162 -10.36 -1.96 -0.46
CA ARG A 162 -10.88 -1.49 -1.75
C ARG A 162 -9.80 -1.51 -2.81
N MET A 163 -10.17 -1.92 -4.02
CA MET A 163 -9.27 -2.06 -5.16
C MET A 163 -9.27 -0.77 -5.98
N PHE A 164 -8.16 -0.03 -5.94
CA PHE A 164 -7.96 1.17 -6.73
C PHE A 164 -7.24 0.82 -8.04
N TYR A 165 -8.02 0.45 -9.05
CA TYR A 165 -7.46 -0.13 -10.27
C TYR A 165 -6.84 0.92 -11.21
N GLY A 166 -5.70 0.58 -11.80
CA GLY A 166 -5.04 1.34 -12.86
C GLY A 166 -3.52 1.23 -12.81
N ASP A 167 -2.85 1.90 -13.76
CA ASP A 167 -1.42 2.16 -13.65
C ASP A 167 -1.15 3.02 -12.41
N ALA A 168 -0.12 2.70 -11.62
CA ALA A 168 0.10 3.34 -10.33
C ALA A 168 0.35 4.85 -10.49
N LYS A 169 1.12 5.27 -11.50
CA LYS A 169 1.40 6.68 -11.73
C LYS A 169 0.14 7.41 -12.21
N ALA A 170 -0.53 6.89 -13.22
CA ALA A 170 -1.74 7.51 -13.77
C ALA A 170 -2.86 7.63 -12.72
N SER A 171 -3.05 6.60 -11.90
CA SER A 171 -4.09 6.57 -10.86
C SER A 171 -3.78 7.57 -9.74
N LEU A 172 -2.52 7.66 -9.30
CA LEU A 172 -2.10 8.64 -8.30
C LEU A 172 -2.18 10.08 -8.84
N ASP A 173 -1.81 10.31 -10.11
CA ASP A 173 -1.95 11.62 -10.73
C ASP A 173 -3.42 12.06 -10.82
N ALA A 174 -4.33 11.13 -11.12
CA ALA A 174 -5.77 11.39 -11.09
C ALA A 174 -6.27 11.67 -9.67
N LEU A 175 -5.85 10.87 -8.68
CA LEU A 175 -6.16 11.10 -7.26
C LEU A 175 -5.74 12.50 -6.80
N LEU A 176 -4.53 12.92 -7.15
CA LEU A 176 -3.99 14.24 -6.82
C LEU A 176 -4.83 15.40 -7.40
N GLN A 177 -5.59 15.18 -8.46
CA GLN A 177 -6.49 16.20 -9.02
C GLN A 177 -7.83 16.29 -8.26
N ARG A 178 -8.16 15.29 -7.44
CA ARG A 178 -9.43 15.21 -6.69
C ARG A 178 -9.30 15.59 -5.22
N MET A 179 -8.07 15.60 -4.69
CA MET A 179 -7.81 16.04 -3.32
C MET A 179 -7.96 17.54 -3.16
N SER A 180 -8.46 17.92 -1.98
CA SER A 180 -8.72 19.31 -1.57
C SER A 180 -7.45 20.11 -1.24
#